data_AF-A0A3N4K6Z5-F1
#
_entry.id   AF-A0A3N4K6Z5-F1
#
_cell.length_a   1.000
_cell.length_b   1.000
_cell.length_c   1.000
_cell.angle_alpha   90.00
_cell.angle_beta   90.00
_cell.angle_gamma   90.00
#
_symmetry.space_group_name_H-M   'P 1'
#
loop_
_entity.id
_entity.type
_entity.pdbx_description
1 polymer ?
#
loop_
_entity_poly.entity_id
_entity_poly.type
_entity_poly.pdbx_seq_one_letter_code
_entity_poly.pdbx_strand_id
1 'polypeptide(L)'
;MDTTTCAPELEPSTPGRQNTDREPTPAPGSATKNISTQENVPQPSGLPSPICFRISGIPPHWDSKDVMDYLTNHIDRELDWSTAKLSGPFPSPFDDTQCALLGLDCCTNSLSTRFSHQHNVEHPVVEVNRETFHMVIDRHFYDLTPMNKPTLPIVADVIAITGLGGHVFGFWRSRQRTFCPINRPMWIHDFLPKSFPNTRIMTYGYDCSLVHPNDMRMWDYVIKLEVALNNARRYCQDRKIVFIGHSLGGILIIQIRYDS
;
A
#
# COMPACT_ATOMS: atom_id res chain seq x y z
N MET A 1 57.10 -35.05 -48.32
CA MET A 1 58.24 -34.42 -47.61
C MET A 1 57.68 -33.82 -46.33
N ASP A 2 57.09 -34.59 -45.41
CA ASP A 2 57.67 -35.67 -44.58
C ASP A 2 58.89 -35.20 -43.78
N THR A 3 59.04 -35.40 -42.46
CA THR A 3 58.15 -35.90 -41.39
C THR A 3 58.85 -35.61 -40.05
N THR A 4 58.04 -35.43 -39.02
CA THR A 4 58.35 -35.46 -37.57
C THR A 4 59.06 -36.76 -37.15
N THR A 5 59.92 -36.72 -36.12
CA THR A 5 60.17 -37.88 -35.24
C THR A 5 60.55 -37.41 -33.83
N CYS A 6 59.95 -38.09 -32.83
CA CYS A 6 59.95 -37.80 -31.40
C CYS A 6 60.55 -38.99 -30.62
N ALA A 7 61.24 -38.68 -29.51
CA ALA A 7 61.68 -39.52 -28.36
C ALA A 7 62.67 -40.69 -28.61
N PRO A 8 63.44 -41.11 -27.56
CA PRO A 8 62.93 -42.11 -26.60
C PRO A 8 63.30 -41.91 -25.10
N GLU A 9 62.68 -42.77 -24.29
CA GLU A 9 62.58 -42.90 -22.82
C GLU A 9 63.86 -43.24 -22.03
N LEU A 10 63.80 -43.02 -20.71
CA LEU A 10 64.32 -43.95 -19.68
C LEU A 10 63.63 -43.70 -18.31
N GLU A 11 62.75 -44.63 -17.92
CA GLU A 11 62.32 -44.96 -16.55
C GLU A 11 63.32 -46.00 -15.97
N PRO A 12 63.56 -46.11 -14.63
CA PRO A 12 62.54 -46.72 -13.75
C PRO A 12 62.58 -46.39 -12.24
N SER A 13 61.44 -46.76 -11.61
CA SER A 13 61.30 -47.50 -10.33
C SER A 13 60.75 -46.76 -9.10
N THR A 14 59.55 -47.20 -8.71
CA THR A 14 58.84 -46.99 -7.43
C THR A 14 59.58 -47.67 -6.27
N PRO A 15 59.50 -47.11 -5.04
CA PRO A 15 58.53 -47.63 -4.08
C PRO A 15 57.87 -46.48 -3.28
N GLY A 16 56.59 -46.53 -2.96
CA GLY A 16 56.19 -47.18 -1.71
C GLY A 16 55.16 -46.30 -1.01
N ARG A 17 53.99 -46.88 -0.81
CA ARG A 17 52.73 -46.32 -0.32
C ARG A 17 52.85 -45.85 1.15
N GLN A 18 52.47 -44.62 1.47
CA GLN A 18 51.96 -44.28 2.80
C GLN A 18 50.75 -43.33 2.70
N ASN A 19 49.69 -43.75 3.39
CA ASN A 19 48.38 -43.12 3.48
C ASN A 19 48.45 -41.74 4.13
N THR A 20 47.76 -40.77 3.53
CA THR A 20 47.15 -39.66 4.26
C THR A 20 45.72 -39.51 3.78
N ASP A 21 44.79 -39.59 4.72
CA ASP A 21 43.36 -39.57 4.54
C ASP A 21 42.89 -38.37 3.69
N ARG A 22 42.11 -38.66 2.64
CA ARG A 22 41.34 -37.63 1.93
C ARG A 22 40.08 -37.35 2.73
N GLU A 23 39.90 -36.10 3.17
CA GLU A 23 38.58 -35.58 3.54
C GLU A 23 37.58 -35.77 2.39
N PRO A 24 36.34 -36.22 2.67
CA PRO A 24 35.30 -36.27 1.65
C PRO A 24 34.77 -34.87 1.33
N THR A 25 34.90 -34.47 0.07
CA THR A 25 34.22 -33.31 -0.52
C THR A 25 32.69 -33.44 -0.35
N PRO A 26 31.96 -32.48 0.24
CA PRO A 26 30.51 -32.53 0.25
C PRO A 26 29.94 -32.05 -1.10
N ALA A 27 29.00 -32.82 -1.64
CA ALA A 27 28.21 -32.49 -2.82
C ALA A 27 27.37 -31.20 -2.60
N PRO A 28 27.00 -30.46 -3.67
CA PRO A 28 26.20 -29.25 -3.54
C PRO A 28 24.75 -29.62 -3.15
N GLY A 29 24.47 -29.60 -1.86
CA GLY A 29 23.12 -29.68 -1.31
C GLY A 29 22.36 -28.37 -1.54
N SER A 30 21.18 -28.49 -2.11
CA SER A 30 20.17 -27.44 -2.24
C SER A 30 19.88 -26.79 -0.88
N ALA A 31 20.41 -25.59 -0.67
CA ALA A 31 20.08 -24.75 0.47
C ALA A 31 19.03 -23.72 0.04
N THR A 32 17.79 -24.17 -0.15
CA THR A 32 16.64 -23.27 -0.06
C THR A 32 16.56 -22.84 1.40
N LYS A 33 17.18 -21.70 1.73
CA LYS A 33 16.92 -21.03 3.01
C LYS A 33 15.46 -20.61 2.98
N ASN A 34 14.61 -21.45 3.60
CA ASN A 34 13.27 -21.07 3.99
C ASN A 34 13.37 -19.70 4.64
N ILE A 35 12.71 -18.70 4.03
CA ILE A 35 12.55 -17.40 4.65
C ILE A 35 11.85 -17.66 5.98
N SER A 36 12.64 -17.49 7.04
CA SER A 36 12.24 -17.56 8.43
C SER A 36 10.84 -16.97 8.58
N THR A 37 9.91 -17.80 9.04
CA THR A 37 8.79 -17.37 9.88
C THR A 37 9.32 -16.28 10.79
N GLN A 38 8.97 -15.02 10.51
CA GLN A 38 9.19 -13.97 11.48
C GLN A 38 8.29 -14.32 12.66
N GLU A 39 8.92 -14.63 13.79
CA GLU A 39 8.23 -14.83 15.05
C GLU A 39 7.25 -13.68 15.23
N ASN A 40 5.97 -14.06 15.26
CA ASN A 40 4.87 -13.17 15.53
C ASN A 40 5.03 -12.77 17.01
N VAL A 41 5.78 -11.70 17.28
CA VAL A 41 5.89 -11.15 18.63
C VAL A 41 4.44 -10.91 19.10
N PRO A 42 3.96 -11.61 20.14
CA PRO A 42 2.60 -11.45 20.60
C PRO A 42 2.38 -9.99 20.93
N GLN A 43 1.40 -9.36 20.28
CA GLN A 43 0.98 -8.02 20.67
C GLN A 43 0.53 -8.09 22.14
N PRO A 44 1.09 -7.28 23.05
CA PRO A 44 0.52 -7.18 24.38
C PRO A 44 -0.91 -6.66 24.24
N SER A 45 -1.88 -7.47 24.64
CA SER A 45 -3.30 -7.16 24.62
C SER A 45 -3.57 -5.97 25.52
N GLY A 46 -3.96 -4.82 24.95
CA GLY A 46 -4.51 -3.70 25.73
C GLY A 46 -4.29 -2.29 25.20
N LEU A 47 -3.42 -2.03 24.22
CA LEU A 47 -3.38 -0.69 23.59
C LEU A 47 -4.35 -0.62 22.39
N PRO A 48 -5.17 0.43 22.27
CA PRO A 48 -6.00 0.65 21.09
C PRO A 48 -5.14 0.67 19.83
N SER A 49 -5.54 -0.11 18.82
CA SER A 49 -4.94 0.03 17.48
C SER A 49 -5.49 1.30 16.86
N PRO A 50 -4.64 2.20 16.35
CA PRO A 50 -5.13 3.36 15.62
C PRO A 50 -5.91 2.88 14.42
N ILE A 51 -6.99 3.59 14.12
CA ILE A 51 -7.85 3.36 12.96
C ILE A 51 -7.74 4.56 12.04
N CYS A 52 -7.97 4.34 10.75
CA CYS A 52 -8.01 5.41 9.76
C CYS A 52 -9.26 5.19 8.91
N PHE A 53 -10.03 6.26 8.71
CA PHE A 53 -11.16 6.29 7.79
C PHE A 53 -10.80 7.13 6.58
N ARG A 54 -11.25 6.69 5.41
CA ARG A 54 -11.25 7.49 4.20
C ARG A 54 -12.59 8.21 4.10
N ILE A 55 -12.52 9.48 3.71
CA ILE A 55 -13.68 10.30 3.43
C ILE A 55 -13.53 10.77 1.98
N SER A 56 -14.43 10.37 1.10
CA SER A 56 -14.44 10.73 -0.33
C SER A 56 -15.70 11.53 -0.67
N GLY A 57 -15.70 12.22 -1.81
CA GLY A 57 -16.85 13.03 -2.24
C GLY A 57 -16.99 14.34 -1.47
N ILE A 58 -15.93 14.81 -0.81
CA ILE A 58 -15.93 16.06 -0.05
C ILE A 58 -16.12 17.23 -1.04
N PRO A 59 -17.00 18.20 -0.76
CA PRO A 59 -17.19 19.37 -1.63
C PRO A 59 -15.87 20.10 -1.97
N PRO A 60 -15.66 20.57 -3.22
CA PRO A 60 -14.39 21.17 -3.68
C PRO A 60 -13.92 22.39 -2.88
N HIS A 61 -14.87 23.11 -2.28
CA HIS A 61 -14.62 24.38 -1.59
C HIS A 61 -14.49 24.20 -0.07
N TRP A 62 -14.68 22.99 0.46
CA TRP A 62 -14.44 22.71 1.87
C TRP A 62 -12.95 22.68 2.16
N ASP A 63 -12.56 23.34 3.24
CA ASP A 63 -11.24 23.21 3.83
C ASP A 63 -11.23 22.16 4.96
N SER A 64 -10.09 22.02 5.65
CA SER A 64 -9.97 21.07 6.75
C SER A 64 -10.93 21.37 7.90
N LYS A 65 -11.22 22.65 8.16
CA LYS A 65 -12.13 23.07 9.24
C LYS A 65 -13.56 22.68 8.91
N ASP A 66 -14.02 22.90 7.68
CA ASP A 66 -15.37 22.50 7.25
C ASP A 66 -15.58 20.99 7.41
N VAL A 67 -14.59 20.19 7.01
CA VAL A 67 -14.62 18.72 7.18
C VAL A 67 -14.65 18.34 8.67
N MET A 68 -13.80 18.97 9.49
CA MET A 68 -13.76 18.70 10.94
C MET A 68 -15.10 19.06 11.62
N ASP A 69 -15.67 20.22 11.31
CA ASP A 69 -16.95 20.67 11.84
C ASP A 69 -18.08 19.73 11.41
N TYR A 70 -18.09 19.27 10.15
CA TYR A 70 -19.10 18.33 9.68
C TYR A 70 -19.02 16.98 10.39
N LEU A 71 -17.81 16.40 10.48
CA LEU A 71 -17.58 15.13 11.16
C LEU A 71 -18.04 15.20 12.63
N THR A 72 -17.69 16.28 13.34
CA THR A 72 -18.05 16.46 14.75
C THR A 72 -19.55 16.62 14.95
N ASN A 73 -20.22 17.40 14.10
CA ASN A 73 -21.62 17.77 14.32
C ASN A 73 -22.62 16.72 13.79
N HIS A 74 -22.26 16.02 12.71
CA HIS A 74 -23.18 15.16 11.96
C HIS A 74 -22.82 13.68 11.94
N ILE A 75 -21.54 13.32 12.04
CA ILE A 75 -21.10 11.93 11.96
C ILE A 75 -20.88 11.34 13.36
N ASP A 76 -20.07 12.03 14.17
CA ASP A 76 -19.70 11.56 15.49
C ASP A 76 -19.38 12.73 16.45
N ARG A 77 -20.31 12.97 17.37
CA ARG A 77 -20.18 14.00 18.42
C ARG A 77 -19.19 13.63 19.52
N GLU A 78 -18.73 12.38 19.57
CA GLU A 78 -17.71 11.91 20.51
C GLU A 78 -16.28 12.14 19.99
N LEU A 79 -16.11 12.66 18.76
CA LEU A 79 -14.79 12.91 18.18
C LEU A 79 -14.00 13.92 19.02
N ASP A 80 -12.84 13.48 19.50
CA ASP A 80 -11.86 14.30 20.19
C ASP A 80 -10.66 14.59 19.28
N TRP A 81 -10.55 15.84 18.84
CA TRP A 81 -9.45 16.30 17.99
C TRP A 81 -8.08 16.34 18.67
N SER A 82 -8.00 16.11 19.99
CA SER A 82 -6.73 15.89 20.68
C SER A 82 -6.14 14.49 20.43
N THR A 83 -7.00 13.53 20.05
CA THR A 83 -6.65 12.12 19.75
C THR A 83 -6.98 11.72 18.31
N ALA A 84 -7.48 12.66 17.51
CA ALA A 84 -7.77 12.51 16.09
C ALA A 84 -6.86 13.39 15.22
N LYS A 85 -6.66 12.99 13.97
CA LYS A 85 -5.90 13.75 12.97
C LYS A 85 -6.60 13.67 11.64
N LEU A 86 -6.92 14.83 11.07
CA LEU A 86 -7.38 14.94 9.69
C LEU A 86 -6.18 15.24 8.78
N SER A 87 -6.02 14.45 7.73
CA SER A 87 -5.10 14.71 6.63
C SER A 87 -5.90 15.03 5.37
N GLY A 88 -5.61 16.16 4.73
CA GLY A 88 -6.35 16.67 3.57
C GLY A 88 -7.22 17.88 3.94
N PRO A 89 -8.20 18.24 3.09
CA PRO A 89 -8.63 17.51 1.90
C PRO A 89 -7.61 17.54 0.73
N PHE A 90 -7.60 16.46 -0.05
CA PHE A 90 -6.78 16.26 -1.24
C PHE A 90 -7.68 16.18 -2.47
N PRO A 91 -7.26 16.70 -3.64
CA PRO A 91 -8.05 16.58 -4.87
C PRO A 91 -8.35 15.12 -5.22
N SER A 92 -9.62 14.82 -5.50
CA SER A 92 -10.05 13.54 -6.05
C SER A 92 -9.39 13.31 -7.40
N PRO A 93 -8.97 12.07 -7.73
CA PRO A 93 -8.48 11.78 -9.06
C PRO A 93 -9.61 11.57 -10.08
N PHE A 94 -10.86 11.39 -9.64
CA PHE A 94 -11.98 10.95 -10.47
C PHE A 94 -12.89 12.08 -10.94
N ASP A 95 -13.02 13.13 -10.14
CA ASP A 95 -13.98 14.22 -10.29
C ASP A 95 -13.43 15.49 -9.64
N ASP A 96 -14.27 16.52 -9.51
CA ASP A 96 -13.95 17.79 -8.87
C ASP A 96 -14.07 17.76 -7.35
N THR A 97 -14.43 16.62 -6.75
CA THR A 97 -14.53 16.50 -5.29
C THR A 97 -13.16 16.35 -4.64
N GLN A 98 -13.14 16.19 -3.32
CA GLN A 98 -11.94 15.97 -2.54
C GLN A 98 -12.04 14.70 -1.68
N CYS A 99 -10.90 14.28 -1.17
CA CYS A 99 -10.77 13.14 -0.26
C CYS A 99 -9.90 13.51 0.95
N ALA A 100 -10.25 13.03 2.14
CA ALA A 100 -9.49 13.23 3.36
C ALA A 100 -9.35 11.91 4.13
N LEU A 101 -8.36 11.88 5.02
CA LEU A 101 -8.09 10.74 5.90
C LEU A 101 -8.29 11.16 7.36
N LEU A 102 -9.19 10.48 8.06
CA LEU A 102 -9.42 10.66 9.49
C LEU A 102 -8.71 9.54 10.25
N GLY A 103 -7.55 9.84 10.83
CA GLY A 103 -6.91 8.95 11.80
C GLY A 103 -7.49 9.16 13.19
N LEU A 104 -7.60 8.09 13.97
CA LEU A 104 -7.95 8.11 15.40
C LEU A 104 -6.98 7.22 16.19
N ASP A 105 -6.58 7.64 17.39
CA ASP A 105 -5.83 6.79 18.32
C ASP A 105 -6.68 5.58 18.78
N CYS A 106 -7.95 5.83 19.09
CA CYS A 106 -8.96 4.83 19.39
C CYS A 106 -10.27 5.17 18.67
N CYS A 107 -11.01 4.14 18.25
CA CYS A 107 -12.32 4.34 17.66
C CYS A 107 -13.34 4.70 18.76
N THR A 108 -14.22 5.67 18.49
CA THR A 108 -15.33 6.01 19.38
C THR A 108 -16.39 4.89 19.39
N ASN A 109 -17.33 4.94 20.33
CA ASN A 109 -18.43 3.96 20.36
C ASN A 109 -19.36 4.15 19.15
N SER A 110 -19.60 5.40 18.76
CA SER A 110 -20.38 5.77 17.58
C SER A 110 -19.78 5.16 16.30
N LEU A 111 -18.51 5.43 16.03
CA LEU A 111 -17.84 4.94 14.82
C LEU A 111 -17.62 3.42 14.86
N SER A 112 -17.27 2.83 16.01
CA SER A 112 -17.14 1.38 16.11
C SER A 112 -18.47 0.65 15.84
N THR A 113 -19.60 1.23 16.26
CA THR A 113 -20.93 0.67 15.97
C THR A 113 -21.28 0.79 14.50
N ARG A 114 -21.13 1.98 13.91
CA ARG A 114 -21.39 2.24 12.48
C ARG A 114 -20.54 1.36 11.57
N PHE A 115 -19.29 1.16 11.96
CA PHE A 115 -18.29 0.45 11.20
C PHE A 115 -17.93 -0.90 11.82
N SER A 116 -18.92 -1.61 12.37
CA SER A 116 -18.72 -2.91 13.02
C SER A 116 -18.18 -3.97 12.04
N HIS A 117 -18.58 -3.92 10.77
CA HIS A 117 -18.02 -4.76 9.71
C HIS A 117 -17.03 -4.02 8.83
N GLN A 118 -16.05 -4.75 8.28
CA GLN A 118 -14.97 -4.18 7.46
C GLN A 118 -15.48 -3.47 6.20
N HIS A 119 -16.60 -3.92 5.62
CA HIS A 119 -17.20 -3.37 4.41
C HIS A 119 -18.32 -2.36 4.69
N ASN A 120 -18.54 -1.97 5.95
CA ASN A 120 -19.52 -0.93 6.25
C ASN A 120 -19.02 0.41 5.69
N VAL A 121 -19.95 1.11 5.07
CA VAL A 121 -19.75 2.40 4.44
C VAL A 121 -20.89 3.31 4.86
N GLU A 122 -20.57 4.55 5.22
CA GLU A 122 -21.55 5.60 5.43
C GLU A 122 -21.63 6.46 4.18
N HIS A 123 -22.84 6.89 3.81
CA HIS A 123 -23.10 7.71 2.63
C HIS A 123 -23.77 9.05 2.99
N PRO A 124 -23.07 9.98 3.67
CA PRO A 124 -23.66 11.26 3.99
C PRO A 124 -23.93 12.05 2.71
N VAL A 125 -25.11 12.67 2.65
CA VAL A 125 -25.46 13.60 1.57
C VAL A 125 -25.34 15.02 2.13
N VAL A 126 -24.57 15.85 1.43
CA VAL A 126 -24.32 17.23 1.83
C VAL A 126 -24.82 18.16 0.73
N GLU A 127 -25.61 19.15 1.11
CA GLU A 127 -26.01 20.23 0.21
C GLU A 127 -25.18 21.47 0.52
N VAL A 128 -24.43 21.97 -0.47
CA VAL A 128 -23.67 23.21 -0.35
C VAL A 128 -23.87 24.05 -1.59
N ASN A 129 -24.22 25.33 -1.43
CA ASN A 129 -24.44 26.26 -2.54
C ASN A 129 -25.44 25.76 -3.62
N ARG A 130 -26.46 24.99 -3.22
CA ARG A 130 -27.45 24.33 -4.10
C ARG A 130 -26.90 23.18 -4.95
N GLU A 131 -25.70 22.70 -4.65
CA GLU A 131 -25.14 21.47 -5.20
C GLU A 131 -25.21 20.36 -4.16
N THR A 132 -25.52 19.14 -4.61
CA THR A 132 -25.60 17.94 -3.75
C THR A 132 -24.35 17.10 -3.93
N PHE A 133 -23.67 16.81 -2.83
CA PHE A 133 -22.48 15.99 -2.78
C PHE A 133 -22.77 14.69 -2.03
N HIS A 134 -22.41 13.58 -2.65
CA HIS A 134 -22.50 12.25 -2.05
C HIS A 134 -21.15 11.90 -1.45
N MET A 135 -21.02 12.12 -0.14
CA MET A 135 -19.83 11.72 0.58
C MET A 135 -19.85 10.23 0.86
N VAL A 136 -18.67 9.65 1.01
CA VAL A 136 -18.47 8.24 1.36
C VAL A 136 -17.45 8.17 2.48
N ILE A 137 -17.82 7.57 3.61
CA ILE A 137 -16.89 7.31 4.71
C ILE A 137 -16.72 5.81 4.83
N ASP A 138 -15.48 5.35 4.68
CA ASP A 138 -15.15 3.93 4.75
C ASP A 138 -13.80 3.68 5.44
N ARG A 139 -13.52 2.41 5.72
CA ARG A 139 -12.30 1.93 6.39
C ARG A 139 -11.59 0.85 5.59
N HIS A 140 -12.05 0.57 4.38
CA HIS A 140 -11.49 -0.48 3.53
C HIS A 140 -10.59 0.10 2.42
N PHE A 141 -10.73 1.39 2.10
CA PHE A 141 -9.90 2.12 1.14
C PHE A 141 -9.92 1.49 -0.25
N TYR A 142 -11.07 0.96 -0.67
CA TYR A 142 -11.18 0.35 -2.01
C TYR A 142 -11.16 1.42 -3.08
N ASP A 143 -10.43 1.16 -4.16
CA ASP A 143 -10.12 2.12 -5.23
C ASP A 143 -8.95 3.08 -4.89
N LEU A 144 -8.65 4.01 -5.80
CA LEU A 144 -7.60 5.00 -5.64
C LEU A 144 -7.94 6.02 -4.55
N THR A 145 -6.99 6.24 -3.66
CA THR A 145 -7.10 7.21 -2.57
C THR A 145 -5.93 8.18 -2.67
N PRO A 146 -6.16 9.49 -2.92
CA PRO A 146 -5.10 10.48 -2.95
C PRO A 146 -4.51 10.70 -1.56
N MET A 147 -3.19 10.89 -1.52
CA MET A 147 -2.42 11.02 -0.28
C MET A 147 -1.78 12.40 -0.12
N ASN A 148 -1.93 13.29 -1.11
CA ASN A 148 -1.36 14.63 -1.06
C ASN A 148 -2.11 15.61 -1.99
N LYS A 149 -1.86 16.90 -1.76
CA LYS A 149 -2.16 17.96 -2.71
C LYS A 149 -0.87 18.30 -3.48
N PRO A 150 -0.69 17.82 -4.72
CA PRO A 150 0.52 18.07 -5.49
C PRO A 150 0.64 19.56 -5.87
N THR A 151 1.88 20.03 -5.96
CA THR A 151 2.20 21.35 -6.50
C THR A 151 2.11 21.29 -8.02
N LEU A 152 1.49 22.31 -8.63
CA LEU A 152 1.38 22.40 -10.09
C LEU A 152 2.70 22.87 -10.73
N PRO A 153 3.02 22.44 -11.97
CA PRO A 153 2.31 21.42 -12.74
C PRO A 153 2.57 20.00 -12.19
N ILE A 154 1.58 19.10 -12.32
CA ILE A 154 1.73 17.71 -11.90
C ILE A 154 2.48 16.95 -12.99
N VAL A 155 3.68 16.45 -12.69
CA VAL A 155 4.57 15.83 -13.67
C VAL A 155 4.43 14.30 -13.74
N ALA A 156 3.97 13.68 -12.64
CA ALA A 156 3.81 12.23 -12.55
C ALA A 156 2.72 11.83 -11.55
N ASP A 157 2.18 10.64 -11.72
CA ASP A 157 1.38 9.92 -10.73
C ASP A 157 2.22 8.80 -10.11
N VAL A 158 2.21 8.68 -8.78
CA VAL A 158 2.75 7.52 -8.06
C VAL A 158 1.61 6.76 -7.42
N ILE A 159 1.53 5.45 -7.70
CA ILE A 159 0.43 4.60 -7.23
C ILE A 159 0.98 3.42 -6.45
N ALA A 160 0.73 3.43 -5.15
CA ALA A 160 1.11 2.35 -4.25
C ALA A 160 -0.01 1.33 -4.12
N ILE A 161 0.22 0.11 -4.58
CA ILE A 161 -0.77 -0.98 -4.58
C ILE A 161 -0.43 -1.95 -3.46
N THR A 162 -1.40 -2.13 -2.56
CA THR A 162 -1.23 -2.95 -1.36
C THR A 162 -1.30 -4.46 -1.63
N GLY A 163 -0.79 -5.26 -0.69
CA GLY A 163 -0.85 -6.73 -0.74
C GLY A 163 -2.09 -7.29 -0.03
N LEU A 164 -2.18 -8.62 0.04
CA LEU A 164 -3.29 -9.32 0.71
C LEU A 164 -3.37 -9.01 2.22
N GLY A 165 -4.59 -8.97 2.76
CA GLY A 165 -4.86 -9.21 4.17
C GLY A 165 -4.49 -8.10 5.15
N GLY A 166 -4.44 -6.84 4.72
CA GLY A 166 -4.21 -5.72 5.65
C GLY A 166 -4.96 -4.45 5.27
N HIS A 167 -5.23 -3.63 6.28
CA HIS A 167 -5.78 -2.29 6.10
C HIS A 167 -4.78 -1.45 5.30
N VAL A 168 -5.21 -0.86 4.17
CA VAL A 168 -4.34 -0.16 3.19
C VAL A 168 -3.42 0.85 3.86
N PHE A 169 -3.97 1.64 4.79
CA PHE A 169 -3.23 2.63 5.58
C PHE A 169 -2.16 2.02 6.51
N GLY A 170 -2.38 0.80 7.01
CA GLY A 170 -1.48 0.12 7.94
C GLY A 170 -0.20 -0.41 7.28
N PHE A 171 -0.26 -0.81 6.01
CA PHE A 171 0.90 -1.38 5.30
C PHE A 171 2.08 -0.41 5.15
N TRP A 172 1.78 0.88 5.03
CA TRP A 172 2.79 1.90 4.79
C TRP A 172 3.20 2.64 6.08
N ARG A 173 2.64 2.24 7.22
CA ARG A 173 2.81 2.91 8.51
C ARG A 173 3.97 2.30 9.29
N SER A 174 4.73 3.16 9.97
CA SER A 174 5.81 2.70 10.86
C SER A 174 5.26 1.77 11.94
N ARG A 175 5.96 0.66 12.17
CA ARG A 175 5.66 -0.29 13.27
C ARG A 175 6.26 0.17 14.59
N GLN A 176 7.09 1.21 14.61
CA GLN A 176 7.68 1.78 15.82
C GLN A 176 6.57 2.30 16.74
N ARG A 177 6.62 1.91 18.02
CA ARG A 177 5.66 2.40 19.03
C ARG A 177 5.93 3.87 19.32
N THR A 178 4.86 4.65 19.37
CA THR A 178 4.84 6.06 19.78
C THR A 178 3.84 6.22 20.91
N PHE A 179 3.95 7.31 21.68
CA PHE A 179 3.02 7.62 22.77
C PHE A 179 1.59 7.82 22.26
N CYS A 180 1.43 8.57 21.15
CA CYS A 180 0.17 8.67 20.40
C CYS A 180 0.27 7.79 19.15
N PRO A 181 -0.43 6.64 19.09
CA PRO A 181 -0.39 5.73 17.95
C PRO A 181 -0.68 6.38 16.59
N ILE A 182 -1.47 7.46 16.53
CA ILE A 182 -1.84 8.27 15.36
C ILE A 182 -0.69 9.10 14.80
N ASN A 183 0.33 9.38 15.61
CA ASN A 183 1.52 10.11 15.18
C ASN A 183 2.58 9.23 14.52
N ARG A 184 2.35 7.91 14.42
CA ARG A 184 3.25 7.02 13.67
C ARG A 184 3.23 7.44 12.20
N PRO A 185 4.38 7.73 11.59
CA PRO A 185 4.38 8.23 10.23
C PRO A 185 4.04 7.12 9.25
N MET A 186 3.36 7.48 8.18
CA MET A 186 3.05 6.64 7.03
C MET A 186 3.92 7.08 5.84
N TRP A 187 4.76 6.18 5.33
CA TRP A 187 5.78 6.51 4.33
C TRP A 187 5.24 7.23 3.09
N ILE A 188 4.21 6.64 2.48
CA ILE A 188 3.57 7.14 1.26
C ILE A 188 2.91 8.53 1.47
N HIS A 189 2.43 8.83 2.68
CA HIS A 189 1.71 10.06 2.97
C HIS A 189 2.61 11.15 3.59
N ASP A 190 3.44 10.81 4.57
CA ASP A 190 4.19 11.79 5.38
C ASP A 190 5.57 12.14 4.80
N PHE A 191 6.13 11.31 3.92
CA PHE A 191 7.49 11.51 3.37
C PHE A 191 7.52 11.68 1.87
N LEU A 192 6.83 10.81 1.12
CA LEU A 192 6.89 10.82 -0.35
C LEU A 192 6.47 12.18 -0.96
N PRO A 193 5.42 12.87 -0.46
CA PRO A 193 5.05 14.19 -0.99
C PRO A 193 6.10 15.28 -0.75
N LYS A 194 6.95 15.13 0.29
CA LYS A 194 8.02 16.09 0.58
C LYS A 194 9.18 15.95 -0.41
N SER A 195 9.50 14.71 -0.79
CA SER A 195 10.55 14.43 -1.77
C SER A 195 10.11 14.73 -3.20
N PHE A 196 8.82 14.55 -3.49
CA PHE A 196 8.25 14.70 -4.84
C PHE A 196 7.02 15.62 -4.83
N PRO A 197 7.19 16.94 -4.62
CA PRO A 197 6.07 17.86 -4.43
C PRO A 197 5.19 18.02 -5.68
N ASN A 198 5.74 17.82 -6.89
CA ASN A 198 5.00 17.89 -8.16
C ASN A 198 4.37 16.56 -8.59
N THR A 199 4.28 15.59 -7.70
CA THR A 199 3.77 14.25 -8.00
C THR A 199 2.46 14.00 -7.25
N ARG A 200 1.43 13.54 -7.97
CA ARG A 200 0.18 13.08 -7.36
C ARG A 200 0.42 11.67 -6.82
N ILE A 201 0.31 11.50 -5.51
CA ILE A 201 0.56 10.24 -4.82
C ILE A 201 -0.77 9.65 -4.40
N MET A 202 -0.98 8.39 -4.74
CA MET A 202 -2.21 7.65 -4.45
C MET A 202 -1.88 6.25 -3.92
N THR A 203 -2.78 5.69 -3.13
CA THR A 203 -2.80 4.24 -2.86
C THR A 203 -3.97 3.59 -3.55
N TYR A 204 -3.84 2.34 -3.97
CA TYR A 204 -4.96 1.52 -4.43
C TYR A 204 -5.23 0.38 -3.44
N GLY A 205 -6.46 0.34 -2.95
CA GLY A 205 -6.99 -0.78 -2.18
C GLY A 205 -7.98 -1.60 -2.99
N TYR A 206 -8.04 -2.88 -2.67
CA TYR A 206 -9.00 -3.83 -3.25
C TYR A 206 -9.36 -4.86 -2.19
N ASP A 207 -10.52 -5.50 -2.38
CA ASP A 207 -10.98 -6.51 -1.45
C ASP A 207 -10.11 -7.76 -1.52
N CYS A 208 -9.22 -7.90 -0.56
CA CYS A 208 -8.30 -9.03 -0.45
C CYS A 208 -8.57 -9.85 0.83
N SER A 209 -9.80 -9.81 1.33
CA SER A 209 -10.18 -10.51 2.56
C SER A 209 -9.98 -12.02 2.40
N LEU A 210 -9.06 -12.58 3.18
CA LEU A 210 -8.88 -14.03 3.29
C LEU A 210 -9.88 -14.68 4.24
N VAL A 211 -10.48 -13.88 5.14
CA VAL A 211 -11.44 -14.33 6.14
C VAL A 211 -12.84 -14.51 5.53
N HIS A 212 -13.18 -13.65 4.57
CA HIS A 212 -14.40 -13.75 3.78
C HIS A 212 -13.99 -13.71 2.30
N PRO A 213 -13.48 -14.83 1.75
CA PRO A 213 -13.08 -14.88 0.35
C PRO A 213 -14.25 -14.46 -0.52
N ASN A 214 -14.01 -13.51 -1.41
CA ASN A 214 -14.97 -13.20 -2.46
C ASN A 214 -14.78 -14.18 -3.63
N ASP A 215 -15.78 -14.25 -4.51
CA ASP A 215 -15.71 -15.08 -5.73
C ASP A 215 -14.84 -14.45 -6.83
N MET A 216 -14.10 -13.37 -6.53
CA MET A 216 -13.30 -12.66 -7.52
C MET A 216 -12.01 -13.41 -7.83
N ARG A 217 -11.72 -13.52 -9.12
CA ARG A 217 -10.48 -14.06 -9.64
C ARG A 217 -9.44 -12.95 -9.78
N MET A 218 -8.17 -13.33 -9.92
CA MET A 218 -7.07 -12.39 -10.15
C MET A 218 -7.37 -11.41 -11.31
N TRP A 219 -7.97 -11.92 -12.39
CA TRP A 219 -8.36 -11.11 -13.55
C TRP A 219 -9.37 -10.01 -13.21
N ASP A 220 -10.30 -10.24 -12.28
CA ASP A 220 -11.29 -9.22 -11.90
C ASP A 220 -10.62 -8.05 -11.16
N TYR A 221 -9.58 -8.32 -10.36
CA TYR A 221 -8.80 -7.26 -9.71
C TYR A 221 -7.99 -6.45 -10.71
N VAL A 222 -7.40 -7.10 -11.73
CA VAL A 222 -6.65 -6.41 -12.79
C VAL A 222 -7.58 -5.49 -13.58
N ILE A 223 -8.75 -5.98 -14.01
CA ILE A 223 -9.74 -5.19 -14.73
C ILE A 223 -10.20 -3.99 -13.89
N LYS A 224 -10.50 -4.19 -12.60
CA LYS A 224 -10.91 -3.10 -11.71
C LYS A 224 -9.81 -2.05 -11.54
N LEU A 225 -8.55 -2.48 -11.43
CA LEU A 225 -7.42 -1.57 -11.36
C LEU A 225 -7.23 -0.79 -12.66
N GLU A 226 -7.33 -1.45 -13.82
CA GLU A 226 -7.28 -0.79 -15.13
C GLU A 226 -8.37 0.27 -15.30
N VAL A 227 -9.61 -0.06 -14.94
CA VAL A 227 -10.74 0.89 -14.97
C VAL A 227 -10.48 2.07 -14.04
N ALA A 228 -10.03 1.83 -12.81
CA ALA A 228 -9.68 2.89 -11.87
C ALA A 228 -8.59 3.83 -12.42
N LEU A 229 -7.53 3.28 -12.99
CA LEU A 229 -6.44 4.05 -13.60
C LEU A 229 -6.91 4.89 -14.79
N ASN A 230 -7.72 4.30 -15.68
CA ASN A 230 -8.26 4.99 -16.85
C ASN A 230 -9.18 6.14 -16.46
N ASN A 231 -10.03 5.94 -15.46
CA ASN A 231 -10.89 6.98 -14.92
C ASN A 231 -10.08 8.11 -14.28
N ALA A 232 -9.15 7.76 -13.39
CA ALA A 232 -8.30 8.72 -12.67
C ALA A 232 -7.36 9.55 -13.56
N ARG A 233 -7.11 9.07 -14.78
CA ARG A 233 -6.17 9.67 -15.74
C ARG A 233 -6.82 10.07 -17.05
N ARG A 234 -8.15 10.11 -17.11
CA ARG A 234 -8.94 10.46 -18.30
C ARG A 234 -8.44 11.74 -19.00
N TYR A 235 -8.02 12.74 -18.24
CA TYR A 235 -7.56 14.05 -18.74
C TYR A 235 -6.03 14.24 -18.66
N CYS A 236 -5.27 13.20 -18.32
CA CYS A 236 -3.81 13.27 -18.17
C CYS A 236 -3.12 11.95 -18.56
N GLN A 237 -3.53 11.37 -19.67
CA GLN A 237 -3.02 10.08 -20.15
C GLN A 237 -1.49 10.12 -20.38
N ASP A 238 -0.95 11.25 -20.89
CA ASP A 238 0.49 11.42 -21.13
C ASP A 238 1.36 11.59 -19.87
N ARG A 239 0.73 11.83 -18.70
CA ARG A 239 1.44 12.03 -17.44
C ARG A 239 2.21 10.75 -17.09
N LYS A 240 3.45 10.87 -16.62
CA LYS A 240 4.23 9.67 -16.26
C LYS A 240 3.62 8.95 -15.06
N ILE A 241 3.74 7.63 -15.01
CA ILE A 241 3.24 6.81 -13.91
C ILE A 241 4.34 5.94 -13.33
N VAL A 242 4.36 5.87 -12.00
CA VAL A 242 5.26 5.00 -11.25
C VAL A 242 4.41 4.15 -10.32
N PHE A 243 4.57 2.83 -10.40
CA PHE A 243 3.90 1.90 -9.51
C PHE A 243 4.81 1.46 -8.37
N ILE A 244 4.24 1.31 -7.17
CA ILE A 244 4.89 0.69 -6.02
C ILE A 244 4.03 -0.50 -5.61
N GLY A 245 4.44 -1.71 -5.97
CA GLY A 245 3.73 -2.94 -5.63
C GLY A 245 4.28 -3.59 -4.37
N HIS A 246 3.42 -3.93 -3.42
CA HIS A 246 3.77 -4.80 -2.29
C HIS A 246 3.08 -6.17 -2.44
N SER A 247 3.85 -7.27 -2.39
CA SER A 247 3.33 -8.64 -2.45
C SER A 247 2.39 -8.84 -3.66
N LEU A 248 1.13 -9.25 -3.45
CA LEU A 248 0.12 -9.42 -4.51
C LEU A 248 -0.07 -8.15 -5.37
N GLY A 249 0.10 -6.96 -4.78
CA GLY A 249 0.05 -5.71 -5.55
C GLY A 249 1.09 -5.64 -6.67
N GLY A 250 2.27 -6.24 -6.48
CA GLY A 250 3.28 -6.39 -7.53
C GLY A 250 2.84 -7.29 -8.67
N ILE A 251 2.12 -8.37 -8.35
CA ILE A 251 1.56 -9.29 -9.35
C ILE A 251 0.48 -8.58 -10.17
N LEU A 252 -0.41 -7.83 -9.51
CA LEU A 252 -1.43 -7.03 -10.21
C LEU A 252 -0.79 -6.09 -11.22
N ILE A 253 0.26 -5.35 -10.82
CA ILE A 253 0.98 -4.42 -11.72
C ILE A 253 1.50 -5.12 -12.96
N ILE A 254 2.10 -6.31 -12.82
CA ILE A 254 2.66 -7.07 -13.96
C ILE A 254 1.56 -7.51 -14.94
N GLN A 255 0.36 -7.78 -14.45
CA GLN A 255 -0.75 -8.26 -15.26
C GLN A 255 -1.54 -7.14 -15.96
N ILE A 256 -1.38 -5.88 -15.53
CA ILE A 256 -2.03 -4.74 -16.18
C ILE A 256 -1.48 -4.60 -17.60
N ARG A 257 -2.37 -4.57 -18.58
CA ARG A 257 -2.05 -4.16 -19.94
C ARG A 257 -2.18 -2.65 -20.02
N TYR A 258 -1.15 -1.96 -19.53
CA TYR A 258 -1.07 -0.52 -19.74
C TYR A 258 -0.50 -0.31 -21.14
N ASP A 259 -1.38 -0.22 -22.14
CA ASP A 259 -0.99 0.19 -23.49
C ASP A 259 -0.40 1.60 -23.36
N SER A 260 0.93 1.66 -23.49
CA SER A 260 1.78 2.85 -23.29
C SER A 260 1.84 3.75 -24.51
#